data_AF-A0A9W8PWK7-F1
#
_entry.id   AF-A0A9W8PWK7-F1
#
_cell.length_a   1.000
_cell.length_b   1.000
_cell.length_c   1.000
_cell.angle_alpha   90.00
_cell.angle_beta   90.00
_cell.angle_gamma   90.00
#
_symmetry.space_group_name_H-M   'P 1'
#
loop_
_entity.id
_entity.type
_entity.pdbx_description
1 polymer ?
#
loop_
_entity_poly.entity_id
_entity_poly.type
_entity_poly.pdbx_seq_one_letter_code
_entity_poly.pdbx_strand_id
1 'polypeptide(L)'
;MKIPSNTTVFVDLTATCHTFSGRLVRGADINFNGEAHNLGTWAEVNWGNYPIAYGGVSVIEGNDGPIQFHSEDTNTPVMGFAHDIISVAPKQCREIKDSGSVALKPTDKNGYDEATREYTKQMLRTEEVSIDKSSTATVMSHKGRFRIRFLHGNH
;
A
#
# COMPACT_ATOMS: atom_id res chain seq x y z
N MET A 1 6.98 -11.74 7.84
CA MET A 1 7.36 -12.80 6.88
C MET A 1 8.42 -12.24 5.95
N LYS A 2 9.48 -12.99 5.60
CA LYS A 2 10.43 -12.60 4.55
C LYS A 2 10.07 -13.32 3.25
N ILE A 3 9.97 -12.58 2.14
CA ILE A 3 9.62 -13.13 0.82
C ILE A 3 10.78 -12.80 -0.14
N PRO A 4 11.47 -13.81 -0.72
CA PRO A 4 12.54 -13.56 -1.67
C PRO A 4 12.03 -12.80 -2.91
N SER A 5 12.93 -12.03 -3.54
CA SER A 5 12.61 -11.34 -4.79
C SER A 5 12.08 -12.30 -5.85
N ASN A 6 11.12 -11.84 -6.65
CA ASN A 6 10.45 -12.61 -7.71
C ASN A 6 9.74 -13.90 -7.22
N THR A 7 9.44 -14.01 -5.93
CA THR A 7 8.65 -15.11 -5.37
C THR A 7 7.19 -14.70 -5.14
N THR A 8 6.27 -15.64 -5.30
CA THR A 8 4.88 -15.48 -4.89
C THR A 8 4.60 -16.38 -3.69
N VAL A 9 3.91 -15.84 -2.69
CA VAL A 9 3.41 -16.59 -1.54
C VAL A 9 1.90 -16.47 -1.48
N PHE A 10 1.24 -17.53 -1.04
CA PHE A 10 -0.19 -17.51 -0.73
C PHE A 10 -0.35 -17.34 0.79
N VAL A 11 -1.19 -16.40 1.18
CA VAL A 11 -1.52 -16.13 2.59
C VAL A 11 -3.01 -16.33 2.77
N ASP A 12 -3.38 -17.31 3.59
CA ASP A 12 -4.77 -17.54 4.00
C ASP A 12 -4.98 -16.99 5.41
N LEU A 13 -5.77 -15.93 5.51
CA LEU A 13 -6.15 -15.32 6.78
C LEU A 13 -7.52 -15.85 7.28
N THR A 14 -8.29 -16.51 6.42
CA THR A 14 -9.65 -16.95 6.71
C THR A 14 -9.69 -18.16 7.63
N ALA A 15 -8.62 -18.95 7.65
CA ALA A 15 -8.46 -20.10 8.53
C ALA A 15 -8.52 -19.72 10.03
N THR A 16 -8.11 -18.50 10.39
CA THR A 16 -8.04 -18.04 11.79
C THR A 16 -8.88 -16.80 12.08
N CYS A 17 -9.35 -16.09 11.05
CA CYS A 17 -10.05 -14.82 11.21
C CYS A 17 -11.37 -14.81 10.42
N HIS A 18 -12.49 -14.81 11.13
CA HIS A 18 -13.83 -14.69 10.51
C HIS A 18 -14.10 -13.29 9.96
N THR A 19 -13.44 -12.28 10.54
CA THR A 19 -13.41 -10.90 10.05
C THR A 19 -11.97 -10.40 10.10
N PHE A 20 -11.65 -9.42 9.27
CA PHE A 20 -10.33 -8.81 9.25
C PHE A 20 -10.41 -7.40 8.70
N SER A 21 -9.57 -6.53 9.24
CA SER A 21 -9.24 -5.25 8.65
C SER A 21 -7.78 -5.01 8.94
N GLY A 22 -6.97 -4.93 7.90
CA GLY A 22 -5.54 -4.88 8.07
C GLY A 22 -4.82 -4.51 6.79
N ARG A 23 -3.50 -4.45 6.90
CA ARG A 23 -2.64 -3.86 5.90
C ARG A 23 -1.39 -4.72 5.68
N LEU A 24 -0.88 -4.67 4.45
CA LEU A 24 0.40 -5.24 4.05
C LEU A 24 1.28 -4.11 3.53
N VAL A 25 2.53 -4.09 3.97
CA VAL A 25 3.52 -3.06 3.63
C VAL A 25 4.87 -3.72 3.38
N ARG A 26 5.73 -3.10 2.57
CA ARG A 26 7.13 -3.53 2.48
C ARG A 26 7.83 -3.28 3.81
N GLY A 27 8.62 -4.27 4.25
CA GLY A 27 9.44 -4.16 5.44
C GLY A 27 10.90 -4.46 5.14
N ALA A 28 11.75 -4.06 6.09
CA ALA A 28 13.15 -4.43 6.21
C ALA A 28 13.36 -5.24 7.49
N ASP A 29 14.61 -5.63 7.77
CA ASP A 29 14.95 -6.43 8.96
C ASP A 29 14.60 -5.73 10.27
N ILE A 30 14.56 -4.39 10.28
CA ILE A 30 14.15 -3.62 11.46
C ILE A 30 12.69 -3.92 11.87
N ASN A 31 11.81 -4.29 10.94
CA ASN A 31 10.40 -4.61 11.23
C ASN A 31 10.20 -5.87 12.11
N PHE A 32 11.28 -6.59 12.46
CA PHE A 32 11.24 -7.73 13.38
C PHE A 32 11.61 -7.35 14.83
N ASN A 33 11.83 -6.06 15.13
CA ASN A 33 12.15 -5.56 16.47
C ASN A 33 10.93 -5.43 17.41
N GLY A 34 9.71 -5.64 16.91
CA GLY A 34 8.47 -5.48 17.69
C GLY A 34 7.89 -4.07 17.71
N GLU A 35 8.50 -3.11 17.01
CA GLU A 35 8.04 -1.73 16.88
C GLU A 35 7.31 -1.48 15.56
N ALA A 36 6.50 -0.42 15.52
CA ALA A 36 5.73 -0.05 14.35
C ALA A 36 6.52 0.91 13.44
N HIS A 37 6.89 0.42 12.25
CA HIS A 37 7.54 1.21 11.20
C HIS A 37 6.57 1.44 10.04
N ASN A 38 5.85 2.55 10.09
CA ASN A 38 4.63 2.78 9.31
C ASN A 38 4.85 3.59 8.01
N LEU A 39 6.05 4.12 7.78
CA LEU A 39 6.33 4.90 6.57
C LEU A 39 6.49 3.96 5.35
N GLY A 40 5.49 3.91 4.47
CA GLY A 40 5.53 3.07 3.27
C GLY A 40 4.24 3.11 2.46
N THR A 41 4.17 2.36 1.37
CA THR A 41 2.94 2.17 0.56
C THR A 41 2.17 0.97 1.08
N TRP A 42 0.86 1.12 1.30
CA TRP A 42 0.05 0.14 2.02
C TRP A 42 -0.93 -0.53 1.06
N ALA A 43 -0.93 -1.86 1.02
CA ALA A 43 -2.05 -2.63 0.50
C ALA A 43 -3.04 -2.89 1.64
N GLU A 44 -4.26 -2.39 1.51
CA GLU A 44 -5.29 -2.50 2.55
C GLU A 44 -6.29 -3.59 2.15
N VAL A 45 -6.67 -4.45 3.11
CA VAL A 45 -7.63 -5.53 2.89
C VAL A 45 -8.58 -5.61 4.08
N ASN A 46 -9.87 -5.78 3.81
CA ASN A 46 -10.87 -6.00 4.85
C ASN A 46 -12.02 -6.91 4.40
N TRP A 47 -12.60 -7.64 5.35
CA TRP A 47 -13.90 -8.30 5.22
C TRP A 47 -14.61 -8.36 6.58
N GLY A 48 -15.91 -8.06 6.57
CA GLY A 48 -16.80 -8.30 7.71
C GLY A 48 -17.63 -9.57 7.57
N ASN A 49 -17.84 -10.06 6.34
CA ASN A 49 -18.58 -11.28 6.04
C ASN A 49 -17.99 -11.95 4.79
N TYR A 50 -17.11 -12.94 5.00
CA TYR A 50 -16.48 -13.70 3.94
C TYR A 50 -17.55 -14.50 3.14
N PRO A 51 -17.49 -14.59 1.80
CA PRO A 51 -16.34 -14.31 0.92
C PRO A 51 -16.26 -12.90 0.32
N ILE A 52 -17.17 -11.98 0.68
CA ILE A 52 -17.09 -10.61 0.15
C ILE A 52 -16.00 -9.85 0.91
N ALA A 53 -14.99 -9.41 0.18
CA ALA A 53 -13.88 -8.63 0.71
C ALA A 53 -13.62 -7.39 -0.14
N TYR A 54 -12.99 -6.39 0.48
CA TYR A 54 -12.60 -5.14 -0.15
C TYR A 54 -11.11 -4.91 0.06
N GLY A 55 -10.47 -4.25 -0.90
CA GLY A 55 -9.09 -3.85 -0.73
C GLY A 55 -8.65 -2.80 -1.73
N GLY A 56 -7.46 -2.27 -1.52
CA GLY A 56 -6.93 -1.17 -2.30
C GLY A 56 -5.49 -0.84 -1.94
N VAL A 57 -5.00 0.26 -2.50
CA VAL A 57 -3.65 0.78 -2.24
C VAL A 57 -3.77 2.17 -1.63
N SER A 58 -2.99 2.45 -0.60
CA SER A 58 -2.96 3.73 0.10
C SER A 58 -1.54 4.24 0.26
N VAL A 59 -1.37 5.54 0.03
CA VAL A 59 -0.13 6.29 0.28
C VAL A 59 -0.29 7.34 1.39
N ILE A 60 -1.42 7.29 2.12
CA ILE A 60 -1.77 8.24 3.18
C ILE A 60 -0.68 8.34 4.26
N GLU A 61 -0.07 7.21 4.60
CA GLU A 61 0.98 7.11 5.63
C GLU A 61 2.40 7.20 5.07
N GLY A 62 2.56 7.42 3.76
CA GLY A 62 3.83 7.49 3.06
C GLY A 62 3.80 6.75 1.73
N ASN A 63 4.91 6.80 1.00
CA ASN A 63 5.07 6.03 -0.22
C ASN A 63 6.52 5.52 -0.33
N ASP A 64 6.68 4.21 -0.27
CA ASP A 64 7.98 3.55 -0.43
C ASP A 64 8.10 2.76 -1.74
N GLY A 65 7.15 2.95 -2.65
CA GLY A 65 7.22 2.47 -4.02
C GLY A 65 5.92 1.83 -4.52
N PRO A 66 5.88 1.52 -5.82
CA PRO A 66 4.68 1.08 -6.55
C PRO A 66 4.13 -0.27 -6.09
N ILE A 67 2.83 -0.34 -5.84
CA ILE A 67 2.09 -1.59 -5.61
C ILE A 67 1.03 -1.71 -6.69
N GLN A 68 0.82 -2.91 -7.22
CA GLN A 68 -0.38 -3.25 -7.99
C GLN A 68 -1.25 -4.20 -7.17
N PHE A 69 -2.54 -3.91 -7.09
CA PHE A 69 -3.50 -4.67 -6.31
C PHE A 69 -4.70 -5.03 -7.18
N HIS A 70 -5.05 -6.32 -7.20
CA HIS A 70 -6.06 -6.87 -8.11
C HIS A 70 -6.96 -7.85 -7.38
N SER A 71 -8.26 -7.74 -7.56
CA SER A 71 -9.21 -8.81 -7.20
C SER A 71 -9.11 -9.94 -8.21
N GLU A 72 -9.05 -11.22 -7.79
CA GLU A 72 -9.02 -12.34 -8.74
C GLU A 72 -10.40 -12.65 -9.38
N ASP A 73 -11.38 -11.76 -9.22
CA ASP A 73 -12.63 -11.79 -9.97
C ASP A 73 -12.41 -11.35 -11.43
N THR A 74 -13.39 -11.61 -12.30
CA THR A 74 -13.33 -11.20 -13.71
C THR A 74 -13.62 -9.71 -13.89
N ASN A 75 -12.91 -9.05 -14.79
CA ASN A 75 -13.14 -7.66 -15.22
C ASN A 75 -13.07 -6.62 -14.09
N THR A 76 -12.22 -6.84 -13.08
CA THR A 76 -11.99 -5.84 -12.03
C THR A 76 -10.86 -4.87 -12.37
N PRO A 77 -10.93 -3.61 -11.92
CA PRO A 77 -9.84 -2.66 -12.11
C PRO A 77 -8.57 -3.10 -11.38
N VAL A 78 -7.42 -2.63 -11.87
CA VAL A 78 -6.15 -2.70 -11.14
C VAL A 78 -6.04 -1.45 -10.29
N MET A 79 -5.90 -1.64 -8.99
CA MET A 79 -5.63 -0.57 -8.04
C MET A 79 -4.12 -0.42 -7.86
N GLY A 80 -3.66 0.76 -7.45
CA GLY A 80 -2.25 1.06 -7.27
C GLY A 80 -1.61 1.79 -8.44
N PHE A 81 -0.31 1.63 -8.59
CA PHE A 81 0.51 2.29 -9.60
C PHE A 81 1.77 1.47 -9.88
N ALA A 82 2.37 1.65 -11.07
CA ALA A 82 3.47 0.79 -11.54
C ALA A 82 4.81 1.52 -11.71
N HIS A 83 4.82 2.84 -11.73
CA HIS A 83 6.01 3.64 -11.96
C HIS A 83 6.54 4.22 -10.64
N ASP A 84 7.86 4.43 -10.57
CA ASP A 84 8.47 5.08 -9.41
C ASP A 84 8.27 6.59 -9.48
N ILE A 85 7.67 7.15 -8.43
CA ILE A 85 7.50 8.60 -8.26
C ILE A 85 8.47 9.19 -7.24
N ILE A 86 9.24 8.37 -6.52
CA ILE A 86 10.14 8.83 -5.46
C ILE A 86 11.41 9.45 -6.07
N SER A 87 11.98 8.81 -7.10
CA SER A 87 13.22 9.27 -7.74
C SER A 87 13.14 10.68 -8.32
N VAL A 88 11.96 11.09 -8.79
CA VAL A 88 11.72 12.40 -9.42
C VAL A 88 11.03 13.41 -8.49
N ALA A 89 10.66 13.02 -7.26
CA ALA A 89 9.99 13.91 -6.32
C ALA A 89 10.89 15.07 -5.87
N PRO A 90 10.37 16.27 -5.58
CA PRO A 90 11.12 17.33 -4.93
C PRO A 90 11.73 16.85 -3.61
N LYS A 91 12.94 17.32 -3.25
CA LYS A 91 13.63 16.88 -2.03
C LYS A 91 12.79 17.10 -0.77
N GLN A 92 12.02 18.20 -0.72
CA GLN A 92 11.15 18.49 0.42
C GLN A 92 10.04 17.46 0.64
N CYS A 93 9.66 16.68 -0.38
CA CYS A 93 8.61 15.67 -0.27
C CYS A 93 9.14 14.32 0.24
N ARG A 94 10.46 14.18 0.34
CA ARG A 94 11.13 12.93 0.68
C ARG A 94 11.41 12.85 2.18
N GLU A 95 11.43 11.63 2.70
CA GLU A 95 11.77 11.29 4.08
C GLU A 95 12.62 10.01 4.12
N ILE A 96 13.40 9.84 5.17
CA ILE A 96 14.22 8.64 5.37
C ILE A 96 13.48 7.72 6.35
N LYS A 97 13.19 6.50 5.91
CA LYS A 97 12.64 5.42 6.75
C LYS A 97 13.66 5.05 7.83
N ASP A 98 13.20 4.42 8.91
CA ASP A 98 14.08 3.93 9.97
C ASP A 98 15.10 2.88 9.48
N SER A 99 14.82 2.23 8.33
CA SER A 99 15.76 1.33 7.65
C SER A 99 16.86 2.06 6.87
N GLY A 100 16.80 3.40 6.77
CA GLY A 100 17.72 4.23 5.99
C GLY A 100 17.31 4.44 4.53
N SER A 101 16.24 3.79 4.07
CA SER A 101 15.74 3.93 2.69
C SER A 101 14.89 5.19 2.50
N VAL A 102 14.83 5.73 1.28
CA VAL A 102 14.07 6.94 0.97
C VAL A 102 12.60 6.62 0.69
N ALA A 103 11.68 7.37 1.25
CA ALA A 103 10.24 7.33 0.95
C ALA A 103 9.71 8.75 0.68
N LEU A 104 8.46 8.87 0.25
CA LEU A 104 7.72 10.12 0.38
C LEU A 104 7.07 10.21 1.75
N LYS A 105 7.01 11.44 2.27
CA LYS A 105 6.32 11.79 3.50
C LYS A 105 4.84 11.39 3.45
N PRO A 106 4.17 11.26 4.61
CA PRO A 106 2.74 11.03 4.66
C PRO A 106 1.93 12.13 3.96
N THR A 107 0.93 11.71 3.18
CA THR A 107 0.05 12.64 2.45
C THR A 107 -1.19 13.02 3.23
N ASP A 108 -1.68 12.23 4.21
CA ASP A 108 -2.83 12.59 5.06
C ASP A 108 -2.85 11.92 6.46
N LYS A 109 -1.68 11.55 6.97
CA LYS A 109 -1.49 11.18 8.38
C LYS A 109 -1.37 12.44 9.24
N ASN A 110 -1.62 12.36 10.55
CA ASN A 110 -1.49 13.51 11.46
C ASN A 110 -0.16 14.25 11.24
N GLY A 111 -0.21 15.54 10.88
CA GLY A 111 0.98 16.31 10.51
C GLY A 111 1.49 16.07 9.08
N TYR A 112 0.60 15.72 8.13
CA TYR A 112 0.96 15.46 6.73
C TYR A 112 1.63 16.66 6.05
N ASP A 113 2.37 16.37 4.99
CA ASP A 113 3.09 17.37 4.20
C ASP A 113 2.27 17.75 2.95
N GLU A 114 1.80 19.00 2.90
CA GLU A 114 0.93 19.50 1.82
C GLU A 114 1.62 19.44 0.45
N ALA A 115 2.91 19.79 0.38
CA ALA A 115 3.68 19.70 -0.85
C ALA A 115 3.76 18.25 -1.38
N THR A 116 3.89 17.28 -0.47
CA THR A 116 3.89 15.85 -0.81
C THR A 116 2.53 15.39 -1.30
N ARG A 117 1.43 15.83 -0.67
CA ARG A 117 0.07 15.53 -1.13
C ARG A 117 -0.16 16.05 -2.54
N GLU A 118 0.13 17.33 -2.79
CA GLU A 118 -0.09 17.94 -4.11
C GLU A 118 0.76 17.28 -5.19
N TYR A 119 2.04 17.03 -4.90
CA TYR A 119 2.90 16.25 -5.80
C TYR A 119 2.31 14.87 -6.10
N THR A 120 1.84 14.15 -5.07
CA THR A 120 1.31 12.80 -5.24
C THR A 120 0.03 12.80 -6.08
N LYS A 121 -0.86 13.79 -5.90
CA LYS A 121 -2.07 13.97 -6.71
C LYS A 121 -1.78 14.32 -8.18
N GLN A 122 -0.64 14.96 -8.46
CA GLN A 122 -0.21 15.21 -9.83
C GLN A 122 0.32 13.95 -10.52
N MET A 123 0.95 13.06 -9.76
CA MET A 123 1.62 11.87 -10.30
C MET A 123 0.71 10.65 -10.36
N LEU A 124 -0.23 10.52 -9.40
CA LEU A 124 -1.07 9.34 -9.22
C LEU A 124 -2.55 9.69 -9.33
N ARG A 125 -3.34 8.67 -9.69
CA ARG A 125 -4.79 8.80 -9.87
C ARG A 125 -5.53 8.43 -8.59
N THR A 126 -6.41 9.31 -8.12
CA THR A 126 -7.25 9.10 -6.94
C THR A 126 -8.24 7.95 -7.10
N GLU A 127 -8.57 7.57 -8.35
CA GLU A 127 -9.42 6.41 -8.63
C GLU A 127 -8.70 5.08 -8.39
N GLU A 128 -7.37 5.08 -8.40
CA GLU A 128 -6.53 3.87 -8.34
C GLU A 128 -5.79 3.77 -7.00
N VAL A 129 -5.52 4.89 -6.32
CA VAL A 129 -4.76 4.97 -5.06
C VAL A 129 -5.41 5.95 -4.09
N SER A 130 -5.57 5.55 -2.83
CA SER A 130 -5.99 6.44 -1.74
C SER A 130 -4.83 7.36 -1.35
N ILE A 131 -4.94 8.65 -1.70
CA ILE A 131 -3.91 9.67 -1.44
C ILE A 131 -4.27 10.52 -0.21
N ASP A 132 -5.54 10.71 0.07
CA ASP A 132 -6.03 11.41 1.26
C ASP A 132 -7.34 10.76 1.74
N LYS A 133 -7.91 11.28 2.82
CA LYS A 133 -9.13 10.77 3.45
C LYS A 133 -10.42 11.20 2.75
N SER A 134 -10.33 12.01 1.68
CA SER A 134 -11.53 12.46 0.96
C SER A 134 -12.11 11.38 0.06
N SER A 135 -11.31 10.39 -0.32
CA SER A 135 -11.72 9.27 -1.17
C SER A 135 -10.96 7.99 -0.78
N THR A 136 -11.57 6.83 -1.02
CA THR A 136 -10.93 5.53 -0.78
C THR A 136 -10.98 4.72 -2.06
N ALA A 137 -9.83 4.60 -2.73
CA ALA A 137 -9.67 3.80 -3.93
C ALA A 137 -9.76 2.31 -3.56
N THR A 138 -10.87 1.67 -3.91
CA THR A 138 -11.18 0.30 -3.46
C THR A 138 -11.69 -0.56 -4.62
N VAL A 139 -11.29 -1.84 -4.60
CA VAL A 139 -11.85 -2.91 -5.43
C VAL A 139 -12.47 -3.98 -4.53
N MET A 140 -13.55 -4.60 -5.01
CA MET A 140 -14.23 -5.70 -4.33
C MET A 140 -13.76 -7.06 -4.89
N SER A 141 -13.74 -8.09 -4.03
CA SER A 141 -13.70 -9.49 -4.42
C SER A 141 -14.90 -10.25 -3.84
N HIS A 142 -15.63 -10.96 -4.69
CA HIS A 142 -16.75 -11.85 -4.32
C HIS A 142 -16.26 -13.20 -3.79
N LYS A 143 -14.98 -13.51 -3.98
CA LYS A 143 -14.34 -14.75 -3.53
C LYS A 143 -13.30 -14.52 -2.42
N GLY A 144 -13.12 -13.26 -2.02
CA GLY A 144 -12.15 -12.85 -1.02
C GLY A 144 -10.71 -13.11 -1.45
N ARG A 145 -10.43 -13.08 -2.76
CA ARG A 145 -9.11 -13.39 -3.33
C ARG A 145 -8.54 -12.15 -4.00
N PHE A 146 -7.34 -11.79 -3.56
CA PHE A 146 -6.58 -10.69 -4.14
C PHE A 146 -5.19 -11.16 -4.54
N ARG A 147 -4.66 -10.54 -5.59
CA ARG A 147 -3.25 -10.59 -5.96
C ARG A 147 -2.63 -9.23 -5.70
N ILE A 148 -1.59 -9.22 -4.88
CA ILE A 148 -0.84 -8.02 -4.53
C ILE A 148 0.58 -8.19 -5.08
N ARG A 149 1.01 -7.27 -5.95
CA ARG A 149 2.35 -7.25 -6.52
C ARG A 149 3.10 -6.03 -6.00
N PHE A 150 4.07 -6.29 -5.13
CA PHE A 150 5.07 -5.30 -4.76
C PHE A 150 6.10 -5.21 -5.90
N LEU A 151 6.13 -4.07 -6.59
CA LEU A 151 7.15 -3.76 -7.59
C LEU A 151 8.42 -3.22 -6.90
N HIS A 152 9.48 -2.94 -7.66
CA HIS A 152 10.70 -2.36 -7.09
C HIS A 152 10.36 -1.09 -6.30
N GLY A 153 10.84 -1.03 -5.07
CA GLY A 153 10.58 0.03 -4.12
C GLY A 153 11.63 0.01 -3.03
N ASN A 154 11.65 1.09 -2.26
CA ASN A 154 12.63 1.35 -1.22
C ASN A 154 12.19 0.66 0.07
N HIS A 155 13.02 -0.21 0.64
CA HIS A 155 12.71 -0.94 1.87
C HIS A 155 13.92 -0.94 2.80
#